data_AF-A0A0P5WHK1-F1
#
_entry.id   AF-A0A0P5WHK1-F1
#
_cell.length_a   1.000
_cell.length_b   1.000
_cell.length_c   1.000
_cell.angle_alpha   90.00
_cell.angle_beta   90.00
_cell.angle_gamma   90.00
#
_symmetry.space_group_name_H-M   'P 1'
#
loop_
_entity.id
_entity.type
_entity.pdbx_description
1 polymer ?
#
loop_
_entity_poly.entity_id
_entity_poly.type
_entity_poly.pdbx_seq_one_letter_code
_entity_poly.pdbx_strand_id
1 'polypeptide(L)'
;MPSYDIFGGQIGKCRVSNRILPTIPLRMSLYTSDNPVFATFSFYAALMGAKTLFMAFLSDRQRYRKMAFANPEDAKLNKGKTKTDDDVERVRRAHLNDLENILPFLSLAFVYVGTGPTLGCAKFLFRTFAAARFLHTFVYAVVVIPQPARALAFFGGMVVNLYMAYAILTSYASAL
;
A
#
# COMPACT_ATOMS: atom_id res chain seq x y z
N MET A 1 -20.55 -45.24 38.07
CA MET A 1 -20.07 -45.52 36.70
C MET A 1 -19.93 -47.03 36.56
N PRO A 2 -20.22 -47.66 35.40
CA PRO A 2 -21.15 -47.35 34.31
C PRO A 2 -22.15 -48.56 34.15
N SER A 3 -23.21 -48.60 33.33
CA SER A 3 -23.17 -49.10 31.93
C SER A 3 -24.49 -49.80 31.46
N TYR A 4 -25.31 -49.10 30.67
CA TYR A 4 -26.10 -49.50 29.47
C TYR A 4 -26.99 -50.78 29.40
N ASP A 5 -28.32 -50.54 29.26
CA ASP A 5 -29.32 -51.34 28.51
C ASP A 5 -29.50 -50.70 27.11
N ILE A 6 -29.41 -51.33 25.93
CA ILE A 6 -30.09 -52.50 25.33
C ILE A 6 -31.49 -52.16 24.73
N PHE A 7 -31.54 -52.15 23.38
CA PHE A 7 -32.67 -52.21 22.43
C PHE A 7 -33.63 -51.02 22.23
N GLY A 8 -33.97 -50.76 20.95
CA GLY A 8 -35.21 -50.10 20.57
C GLY A 8 -35.11 -49.23 19.30
N GLY A 9 -35.28 -49.84 18.13
CA GLY A 9 -35.20 -49.16 16.84
C GLY A 9 -36.36 -48.21 16.52
N GLN A 10 -36.14 -47.34 15.53
CA GLN A 10 -37.17 -46.79 14.64
C GLN A 10 -36.48 -46.34 13.34
N ILE A 11 -36.74 -47.08 12.27
CA ILE A 11 -36.41 -46.71 10.89
C ILE A 11 -37.46 -45.68 10.45
N GLY A 12 -37.14 -44.40 10.63
CA GLY A 12 -38.05 -43.27 10.38
C GLY A 12 -37.64 -42.43 9.17
N LYS A 13 -38.22 -42.76 8.02
CA LYS A 13 -38.49 -41.93 6.82
C LYS A 13 -37.61 -40.69 6.55
N CYS A 14 -36.89 -40.81 5.45
CA CYS A 14 -36.42 -39.74 4.57
C CYS A 14 -37.42 -38.56 4.47
N ARG A 15 -37.00 -37.36 4.89
CA ARG A 15 -37.50 -36.10 4.36
C ARG A 15 -36.29 -35.21 4.08
N VAL A 16 -35.71 -35.40 2.89
CA VAL A 16 -34.82 -34.42 2.27
C VAL A 16 -35.62 -33.12 2.18
N SER A 17 -35.46 -32.25 3.17
CA SER A 17 -35.90 -30.87 3.05
C SER A 17 -34.96 -30.24 2.02
N ASN A 18 -35.39 -30.29 0.76
CA ASN A 18 -34.97 -29.37 -0.29
C ASN A 18 -35.32 -27.95 0.16
N ARG A 19 -34.63 -27.44 1.17
CA ARG A 19 -34.48 -26.01 1.33
C ARG A 19 -33.39 -25.64 0.35
N ILE A 20 -33.83 -25.41 -0.88
CA ILE A 20 -33.11 -24.59 -1.86
C ILE A 20 -32.79 -23.31 -1.11
N LEU A 21 -31.60 -23.23 -0.52
CA LEU A 21 -31.03 -21.93 -0.19
C LEU A 21 -30.98 -21.23 -1.54
N PRO A 22 -31.65 -20.08 -1.74
CA PRO A 22 -31.39 -19.32 -2.94
C PRO A 22 -29.88 -19.11 -2.96
N THR A 23 -29.21 -19.60 -4.00
CA THR A 23 -27.84 -19.20 -4.32
C THR A 23 -27.92 -17.73 -4.69
N ILE A 24 -28.12 -16.89 -3.67
CA ILE A 24 -27.82 -15.47 -3.72
C ILE A 24 -26.35 -15.48 -4.14
N PRO A 25 -25.99 -14.96 -5.33
CA PRO A 25 -24.59 -14.75 -5.61
C PRO A 25 -24.11 -13.88 -4.45
N LEU A 26 -23.25 -14.42 -3.58
CA LEU A 26 -22.58 -13.65 -2.55
C LEU A 26 -21.90 -12.53 -3.32
N ARG A 27 -22.51 -11.34 -3.32
CA ARG A 27 -21.91 -10.14 -3.85
C ARG A 27 -20.79 -9.84 -2.88
N MET A 28 -19.63 -10.46 -3.10
CA MET A 28 -18.45 -10.17 -2.31
C MET A 28 -18.24 -8.67 -2.42
N SER A 29 -18.42 -7.97 -1.30
CA SER A 29 -18.16 -6.55 -1.27
C SER A 29 -16.69 -6.35 -1.65
N LEU A 30 -16.41 -5.58 -2.71
CA LEU A 30 -15.04 -5.45 -3.18
C LEU A 30 -14.13 -4.80 -2.13
N TYR A 31 -14.71 -4.00 -1.23
CA TYR A 31 -14.07 -3.28 -0.14
C TYR A 31 -14.33 -3.92 1.24
N THR A 32 -14.38 -5.26 1.32
CA THR A 32 -14.38 -5.98 2.60
C THR A 32 -13.04 -6.67 2.84
N SER A 33 -12.69 -6.91 4.10
CA SER A 33 -11.51 -7.70 4.49
C SER A 33 -11.55 -9.14 3.97
N ASP A 34 -12.75 -9.65 3.65
CA ASP A 34 -12.92 -10.98 3.07
C ASP A 34 -12.37 -11.05 1.63
N ASN A 35 -12.27 -9.90 0.94
CA ASN A 35 -11.65 -9.85 -0.37
C ASN A 35 -10.12 -9.82 -0.21
N PRO A 36 -9.41 -10.87 -0.66
CA PRO A 36 -7.95 -10.94 -0.51
C PRO A 36 -7.23 -9.81 -1.28
N VAL A 37 -7.84 -9.25 -2.32
CA VAL A 37 -7.30 -8.12 -3.08
C VAL A 37 -7.31 -6.85 -2.23
N PHE A 38 -8.43 -6.56 -1.56
CA PHE A 38 -8.57 -5.41 -0.67
C PHE A 38 -7.64 -5.53 0.55
N ALA A 39 -7.59 -6.71 1.18
CA ALA A 39 -6.66 -6.95 2.29
C ALA A 39 -5.19 -6.72 1.88
N THR A 40 -4.80 -7.17 0.69
CA THR A 40 -3.47 -6.93 0.13
C THR A 40 -3.24 -5.43 -0.08
N PHE A 41 -4.19 -4.72 -0.68
CA PHE A 41 -4.12 -3.26 -0.86
C PHE A 41 -3.96 -2.54 0.48
N SER A 42 -4.79 -2.84 1.48
CA SER A 42 -4.73 -2.19 2.80
C SER A 42 -3.37 -2.37 3.47
N PHE A 43 -2.77 -3.56 3.36
CA PHE A 43 -1.44 -3.81 3.89
C PHE A 43 -0.36 -2.96 3.20
N TYR A 44 -0.33 -2.93 1.86
CA TYR A 44 0.65 -2.13 1.13
C TYR A 44 0.41 -0.63 1.26
N ALA A 45 -0.85 -0.20 1.37
CA ALA A 45 -1.22 1.19 1.62
C ALA A 45 -0.70 1.65 2.99
N ALA A 46 -0.94 0.85 4.04
CA ALA A 46 -0.40 1.11 5.37
C ALA A 46 1.13 1.10 5.39
N LEU A 47 1.76 0.17 4.67
CA LEU A 47 3.22 0.09 4.56
C LEU A 47 3.83 1.34 3.89
N MET A 48 3.23 1.80 2.79
CA MET A 48 3.69 3.01 2.09
C MET A 48 3.41 4.28 2.92
N GLY A 49 2.26 4.36 3.58
CA GLY A 49 1.94 5.45 4.50
C GLY A 49 2.86 5.50 5.72
N ALA A 50 3.19 4.35 6.31
CA ALA A 50 4.16 4.28 7.40
C ALA A 50 5.53 4.77 6.94
N LYS A 51 5.98 4.35 5.76
CA LYS A 51 7.25 4.79 5.15
C LYS A 51 7.30 6.32 4.97
N THR A 52 6.24 6.95 4.45
CA THR A 52 6.22 8.42 4.29
C THR A 52 6.28 9.13 5.63
N LEU A 53 5.61 8.62 6.67
CA LEU A 53 5.71 9.16 8.03
C LEU A 53 7.13 9.01 8.60
N PHE A 54 7.77 7.84 8.45
CA PHE A 54 9.15 7.64 8.87
C PHE A 54 10.13 8.60 8.17
N MET A 55 9.87 8.96 6.91
CA MET A 55 10.69 9.95 6.18
C MET A 55 10.61 11.36 6.74
N ALA A 56 9.45 11.77 7.29
CA ALA A 56 9.34 13.05 7.99
C ALA A 56 10.26 13.08 9.22
N PHE A 57 10.22 12.02 10.05
CA PHE A 57 11.10 11.90 11.22
C PHE A 57 12.60 11.89 10.85
N LEU A 58 12.98 11.24 9.75
CA LEU A 58 14.37 11.26 9.26
C LEU A 58 14.82 12.67 8.83
N SER A 59 13.92 13.44 8.22
CA SER A 59 14.19 14.83 7.83
C SER A 59 14.46 15.68 9.06
N ASP A 60 13.64 15.54 10.11
CA ASP A 60 13.81 16.28 11.36
C ASP A 60 15.10 15.87 12.07
N ARG A 61 15.39 14.57 12.18
CA ARG A 61 16.65 14.08 12.74
C ARG A 61 17.86 14.68 12.02
N GLN A 62 17.80 14.83 10.69
CA GLN A 62 18.88 15.43 9.91
C GLN A 62 19.06 16.92 10.22
N ARG A 63 17.95 17.66 10.38
CA ARG A 63 17.95 19.08 10.78
C ARG A 63 18.60 19.27 12.15
N TYR A 64 18.21 18.47 13.13
CA TYR A 64 18.80 18.51 14.48
C TYR A 64 20.28 18.11 14.47
N ARG A 65 20.67 17.09 13.69
CA ARG A 65 22.06 16.66 13.59
C ARG A 65 22.98 17.72 12.96
N LYS A 66 22.48 18.44 11.96
CA LYS A 66 23.23 19.49 11.25
C LYS A 66 23.06 20.89 11.85
N MET A 67 22.18 21.04 12.85
CA MET A 67 21.80 22.32 13.46
C MET A 67 21.42 23.37 12.40
N ALA A 68 20.83 22.89 11.30
CA ALA A 68 20.49 23.63 10.10
C ALA A 68 18.97 23.67 9.99
N PHE A 69 18.38 24.79 10.40
CA PHE A 69 16.94 24.99 10.45
C PHE A 69 16.52 25.93 9.32
N ALA A 70 15.34 25.66 8.73
CA ALA A 70 14.77 26.53 7.71
C ALA A 70 14.25 27.84 8.31
N ASN A 71 13.74 27.77 9.55
CA ASN A 71 13.09 28.88 10.20
C ASN A 71 13.97 29.53 11.29
N PRO A 72 13.93 30.86 11.44
CA PRO A 72 14.73 31.60 12.42
C PRO A 72 14.34 31.35 13.87
N GLU A 73 13.07 31.05 14.15
CA GLU A 73 12.59 30.69 15.49
C GLU A 73 13.21 29.38 15.97
N ASP A 74 13.20 28.33 15.14
CA ASP A 74 13.77 27.02 15.46
C ASP A 74 15.28 27.08 15.60
N ALA A 75 15.94 27.92 14.81
CA ALA A 75 17.37 28.17 14.91
C ALA A 75 17.75 28.84 16.23
N LYS A 76 16.97 29.84 16.69
CA LYS A 76 17.21 30.52 17.97
C LYS A 76 16.96 29.61 19.17
N LEU A 77 15.88 28.83 19.15
CA LEU A 77 15.55 27.87 20.20
C LEU A 77 16.61 26.77 20.36
N ASN A 78 17.14 26.28 19.24
CA ASN A 78 18.08 25.16 19.25
C ASN A 78 19.55 25.59 19.13
N LYS A 79 19.88 26.87 19.28
CA LYS A 79 21.24 27.44 19.07
C LYS A 79 21.85 27.05 17.70
N GLY A 80 21.01 26.81 16.70
CA GLY A 80 21.37 26.47 15.33
C GLY A 80 21.52 27.71 14.44
N LYS A 81 21.86 27.48 13.17
CA LYS A 81 21.92 28.54 12.15
C LYS A 81 20.76 28.38 11.16
N THR A 82 20.20 29.50 10.73
CA THR A 82 19.29 29.56 9.57
C THR A 82 20.11 29.38 8.31
N LYS A 83 20.43 28.12 7.99
CA LYS A 83 21.22 27.78 6.81
C LYS A 83 20.57 26.59 6.13
N THR A 84 20.45 26.67 4.81
CA THR A 84 20.17 25.53 3.96
C THR A 84 21.42 24.66 3.87
N ASP A 85 21.30 23.42 4.34
CA ASP A 85 22.34 22.40 4.24
C ASP A 85 21.95 21.41 3.13
N ASP A 86 22.89 21.10 2.25
CA ASP A 86 22.65 20.22 1.09
C ASP A 86 22.16 18.83 1.50
N ASP A 87 22.56 18.32 2.67
CA ASP A 87 22.10 17.02 3.16
C ASP A 87 20.64 17.09 3.64
N VAL A 88 20.22 18.21 4.23
CA VAL A 88 18.83 18.43 4.67
C VAL A 88 17.92 18.61 3.46
N GLU A 89 18.33 19.39 2.47
CA GLU A 89 17.59 19.54 1.23
C GLU A 89 17.47 18.23 0.45
N ARG A 90 18.52 17.40 0.47
CA ARG A 90 18.49 16.07 -0.13
C ARG A 90 17.37 15.23 0.47
N VAL A 91 17.29 15.10 1.80
CA VAL A 91 16.21 14.33 2.43
C VAL A 91 14.84 14.93 2.11
N ARG A 92 14.71 16.27 2.08
CA ARG A 92 13.45 16.94 1.67
C ARG A 92 13.04 16.58 0.24
N ARG A 93 13.97 16.58 -0.72
CA ARG A 93 13.70 16.20 -2.11
C ARG A 93 13.32 14.72 -2.23
N ALA A 94 13.92 13.85 -1.40
CA ALA A 94 13.54 12.43 -1.32
C ALA A 94 12.10 12.28 -0.82
N HIS A 95 11.73 13.01 0.23
CA HIS A 95 10.40 12.99 0.82
C HIS A 95 9.33 13.53 -0.14
N LEU A 96 9.61 14.63 -0.83
CA LEU A 96 8.73 15.17 -1.88
C LEU A 96 8.49 14.17 -3.00
N ASN A 97 9.55 13.51 -3.48
CA ASN A 97 9.41 12.49 -4.50
C ASN A 97 8.59 11.28 -4.00
N ASP A 98 8.74 10.89 -2.73
CA ASP A 98 7.89 9.87 -2.11
C ASP A 98 6.41 10.31 -2.12
N LEU A 99 6.09 11.55 -1.76
CA LEU A 99 4.72 12.07 -1.80
C LEU A 99 4.14 12.12 -3.22
N GLU A 100 4.89 12.64 -4.20
CA GLU A 100 4.47 12.74 -5.60
C GLU A 100 4.16 11.38 -6.24
N ASN A 101 4.77 10.28 -5.77
CA ASN A 101 4.56 8.96 -6.34
C ASN A 101 3.57 8.10 -5.53
N ILE A 102 3.60 8.19 -4.20
CA ILE A 102 2.75 7.37 -3.33
C ILE A 102 1.30 7.86 -3.34
N LEU A 103 1.06 9.18 -3.42
CA LEU A 103 -0.31 9.71 -3.47
C LEU A 103 -1.07 9.23 -4.71
N PRO A 104 -0.54 9.33 -5.95
CA PRO A 104 -1.21 8.75 -7.11
C PRO A 104 -1.40 7.23 -7.00
N PHE A 105 -0.40 6.51 -6.48
CA PHE A 105 -0.49 5.07 -6.32
C PHE A 105 -1.62 4.67 -5.37
N LEU A 106 -1.76 5.32 -4.21
CA LEU A 106 -2.83 5.03 -3.25
C LEU A 106 -4.21 5.23 -3.87
N SER A 107 -4.39 6.35 -4.60
CA SER A 107 -5.65 6.66 -5.29
C SER A 107 -5.97 5.65 -6.40
N LEU A 108 -4.99 5.37 -7.27
CA LEU A 108 -5.16 4.42 -8.38
C LEU A 108 -5.37 3.00 -7.87
N ALA A 109 -4.59 2.56 -6.89
CA ALA A 109 -4.71 1.22 -6.31
C ALA A 109 -6.07 1.02 -5.63
N PHE A 110 -6.60 2.04 -4.95
CA PHE A 110 -7.94 1.99 -4.36
C PHE A 110 -9.02 1.76 -5.43
N VAL A 111 -8.99 2.56 -6.50
CA VAL A 111 -9.95 2.42 -7.62
C VAL A 111 -9.74 1.10 -8.37
N TYR A 112 -8.49 0.64 -8.49
CA TYR A 112 -8.16 -0.63 -9.13
C TYR A 112 -8.70 -1.84 -8.35
N VAL A 113 -8.82 -1.80 -7.02
CA VAL A 113 -9.55 -2.86 -6.28
C VAL A 113 -11.01 -2.94 -6.73
N GLY A 114 -11.60 -1.80 -7.08
CA GLY A 114 -12.98 -1.68 -7.57
C GLY A 114 -13.24 -2.33 -8.93
N THR A 115 -12.21 -2.61 -9.73
CA THR A 115 -12.36 -3.32 -11.02
C THR A 115 -12.42 -4.84 -10.87
N GLY A 116 -12.25 -5.37 -9.64
CA GLY A 116 -12.25 -6.81 -9.37
C GLY A 116 -11.10 -7.59 -10.02
N PRO A 117 -9.83 -7.13 -9.94
CA PRO A 117 -8.71 -7.77 -10.61
C PRO A 117 -8.34 -9.11 -9.97
N THR A 118 -7.68 -9.97 -10.74
CA THR A 118 -7.13 -11.24 -10.23
C THR A 118 -6.09 -10.99 -9.13
N LEU A 119 -6.17 -11.73 -8.02
CA LEU A 119 -5.31 -11.58 -6.85
C LEU A 119 -3.81 -11.61 -7.19
N GLY A 120 -3.39 -12.47 -8.11
CA GLY A 120 -1.99 -12.57 -8.53
C GLY A 120 -1.48 -11.28 -9.18
N CYS A 121 -2.28 -10.67 -10.05
CA CYS A 121 -1.93 -9.44 -10.75
C CYS A 121 -1.82 -8.27 -9.75
N ALA A 122 -2.83 -8.09 -8.89
CA ALA A 122 -2.83 -7.05 -7.87
C ALA A 122 -1.63 -7.18 -6.91
N LYS A 123 -1.33 -8.39 -6.43
CA LYS A 123 -0.14 -8.65 -5.59
C LYS A 123 1.15 -8.29 -6.29
N PHE A 124 1.29 -8.66 -7.56
CA PHE A 124 2.49 -8.37 -8.35
C PHE A 124 2.71 -6.86 -8.51
N LEU A 125 1.66 -6.11 -8.88
CA LEU A 125 1.73 -4.66 -9.06
C LEU A 125 2.08 -3.94 -7.74
N PHE A 126 1.39 -4.27 -6.65
CA PHE A 126 1.64 -3.63 -5.35
C PHE A 126 3.04 -3.94 -4.82
N ARG A 127 3.52 -5.19 -5.00
CA ARG A 127 4.90 -5.58 -4.64
C ARG A 127 5.93 -4.83 -5.47
N THR A 128 5.72 -4.74 -6.77
CA THR A 128 6.65 -4.09 -7.70
C THR A 128 6.77 -2.61 -7.39
N PHE A 129 5.64 -1.93 -7.16
CA PHE A 129 5.62 -0.54 -6.73
C PHE A 129 6.33 -0.34 -5.39
N ALA A 130 5.97 -1.13 -4.37
CA ALA A 130 6.59 -1.04 -3.05
C ALA A 130 8.11 -1.26 -3.12
N ALA A 131 8.55 -2.31 -3.82
CA ALA A 131 9.98 -2.62 -4.00
C ALA A 131 10.71 -1.48 -4.72
N ALA A 132 10.15 -0.94 -5.80
CA ALA A 132 10.73 0.19 -6.52
C ALA A 132 10.88 1.43 -5.61
N ARG A 133 9.88 1.72 -4.75
CA ARG A 133 9.94 2.84 -3.80
C ARG A 133 10.94 2.60 -2.67
N PHE A 134 11.04 1.38 -2.13
CA PHE A 134 12.07 1.06 -1.13
C PHE A 134 13.47 1.16 -1.73
N LEU A 135 13.68 0.67 -2.95
CA LEU A 135 14.94 0.80 -3.66
C LEU A 135 15.28 2.27 -3.94
N HIS A 136 14.33 3.07 -4.42
CA HIS A 136 14.51 4.50 -4.65
C HIS A 136 14.99 5.21 -3.38
N THR A 137 14.30 4.97 -2.26
CA THR A 137 14.70 5.52 -0.95
C THR A 137 16.08 5.07 -0.52
N PHE A 138 16.43 3.80 -0.68
CA PHE A 138 17.73 3.27 -0.29
C PHE A 138 18.87 3.92 -1.11
N VAL A 139 18.68 4.02 -2.43
CA VAL A 139 19.61 4.66 -3.38
C VAL A 139 19.65 6.19 -3.20
N TYR A 140 18.64 6.80 -2.59
CA TYR A 140 18.63 8.23 -2.35
C TYR A 140 19.23 8.61 -0.99
N ALA A 141 18.87 7.87 0.06
CA ALA A 141 19.15 8.23 1.44
C ALA A 141 20.34 7.47 2.06
N VAL A 142 20.62 6.24 1.63
CA VAL A 142 21.64 5.38 2.27
C VAL A 142 22.90 5.28 1.42
N VAL A 143 22.77 4.98 0.12
CA VAL A 143 23.90 4.83 -0.79
C VAL A 143 23.79 5.88 -1.87
N VAL A 144 24.71 6.85 -1.91
CA VAL A 144 24.73 7.89 -2.95
C VAL A 144 25.21 7.27 -4.27
N ILE A 145 24.31 6.61 -4.98
CA ILE A 145 24.60 6.07 -6.32
C ILE A 145 24.34 7.20 -7.32
N PRO A 146 25.30 7.52 -8.21
CA PRO A 146 25.07 8.46 -9.30
C PRO A 146 23.93 7.99 -10.21
N GLN A 147 23.36 8.90 -10.99
CA GLN A 147 22.31 8.61 -11.99
C GLN A 147 22.80 7.45 -12.89
N PRO A 148 22.19 6.24 -12.82
CA PRO A 148 20.90 5.96 -13.47
C PRO A 148 19.88 5.19 -12.59
N ALA A 149 20.29 4.71 -11.41
CA ALA A 149 19.46 3.87 -10.55
C ALA A 149 18.19 4.59 -10.04
N ARG A 150 18.27 5.91 -9.85
CA ARG A 150 17.13 6.75 -9.46
C ARG A 150 16.06 6.81 -10.56
N ALA A 151 16.48 6.96 -11.82
CA ALA A 151 15.57 7.03 -12.95
C ALA A 151 14.88 5.67 -13.16
N LEU A 152 15.62 4.56 -13.08
CA LEU A 152 15.04 3.22 -13.20
C LEU A 152 13.98 2.93 -12.14
N ALA A 153 14.24 3.30 -10.88
CA ALA A 153 13.25 3.13 -9.81
C ALA A 153 12.01 4.02 -9.99
N PHE A 154 12.18 5.22 -10.54
CA PHE A 154 11.07 6.11 -10.91
C PHE A 154 10.23 5.52 -12.05
N PHE A 155 10.87 5.07 -13.13
CA PHE A 155 10.18 4.43 -14.26
C PHE A 155 9.44 3.16 -13.83
N GLY A 156 10.01 2.36 -12.93
CA GLY A 156 9.33 1.19 -12.37
C GLY A 156 8.02 1.53 -11.66
N GLY A 157 8.01 2.59 -10.84
CA GLY A 157 6.78 3.08 -10.20
C GLY A 157 5.78 3.66 -11.19
N MET A 158 6.26 4.42 -12.18
CA MET A 158 5.43 5.02 -13.22
C MET A 158 4.73 3.98 -14.09
N VAL A 159 5.42 2.92 -14.51
CA VAL A 159 4.84 1.84 -15.32
C VAL A 159 3.69 1.17 -14.58
N VAL A 160 3.83 0.93 -13.27
CA VAL A 160 2.75 0.34 -12.45
C VAL A 160 1.54 1.27 -12.37
N ASN A 161 1.76 2.57 -12.15
CA ASN A 161 0.66 3.55 -12.10
C ASN A 161 -0.05 3.67 -13.46
N LEU A 162 0.70 3.72 -14.56
CA LEU A 162 0.13 3.77 -15.91
C LEU A 162 -0.68 2.50 -16.24
N TYR A 163 -0.18 1.33 -15.85
CA TYR A 163 -0.91 0.08 -16.02
C TYR A 163 -2.24 0.08 -15.25
N MET A 164 -2.22 0.47 -13.97
CA MET A 164 -3.46 0.54 -13.17
C MET A 164 -4.44 1.56 -13.76
N ALA A 165 -3.96 2.73 -14.18
CA ALA A 165 -4.79 3.73 -14.84
C ALA A 165 -5.43 3.19 -16.13
N TYR A 166 -4.65 2.52 -16.98
CA TYR A 166 -5.15 1.88 -18.20
C TYR A 166 -6.21 0.82 -17.92
N ALA A 167 -5.99 -0.04 -16.92
CA ALA A 167 -6.93 -1.09 -16.54
C ALA A 167 -8.24 -0.52 -15.96
N ILE A 168 -8.16 0.57 -15.18
CA ILE A 168 -9.33 1.28 -14.67
C ILE A 168 -10.12 1.88 -15.84
N LEU A 169 -9.45 2.61 -16.73
CA LEU A 169 -10.09 3.26 -17.86
C LEU A 169 -10.80 2.25 -18.77
N THR A 170 -10.16 1.13 -19.10
CA THR A 170 -10.79 0.10 -19.95
C THR A 170 -11.96 -0.60 -19.26
N SER A 171 -11.84 -0.92 -17.97
CA SER A 171 -12.91 -1.57 -17.21
C SER A 171 -14.16 -0.71 -17.05
N TYR A 172 -14.01 0.60 -16.84
CA TYR A 172 -15.14 1.50 -16.67
C TYR A 172 -15.62 2.13 -17.99
N ALA A 173 -14.76 2.22 -19.01
CA ALA A 173 -15.19 2.65 -20.34
C ALA A 173 -16.21 1.69 -20.96
N SER A 174 -16.11 0.38 -20.69
CA SER A 174 -17.14 -0.59 -21.11
C SER A 174 -18.47 -0.47 -20.34
N ALA A 175 -18.48 0.26 -19.22
CA ALA A 175 -19.66 0.46 -18.38
C ALA A 175 -20.35 1.82 -18.60
N LEU A 176 -19.74 2.70 -19.42
CA LEU A 176 -20.31 3.97 -19.89
C LEU A 176 -20.97 3.77 -21.26
#